data_AF-A0A952UJD5-F1
#
_entry.id   AF-A0A952UJD5-F1
#
_cell.length_a   1.000
_cell.length_b   1.000
_cell.length_c   1.000
_cell.angle_alpha   90.00
_cell.angle_beta   90.00
_cell.angle_gamma   90.00
#
_symmetry.space_group_name_H-M   'P 1'
#
loop_
_entity.id
_entity.type
_entity.pdbx_description
1 polymer ?
#
loop_
_entity_poly.entity_id
_entity_poly.type
_entity_poly.pdbx_seq_one_letter_code
_entity_poly.pdbx_strand_id
1 'polypeptide(L)'
;MSHFRSFALIALWLAAPAFSCGAFAQNYRAKWPSEAKVDAALEYLKDSYGDVPLRINCKAPNGKAEIIICADPYLVKLALLTARASFYGTENATRQRLNRRSKDVWSVPKECSTVECIYTSFKRQFDVAGAGPWNPFE
;
A
#
# COMPACT_ATOMS: atom_id res chain seq x y z
N MET A 1 66.65 8.78 -23.71
CA MET A 1 65.34 9.14 -24.28
C MET A 1 64.31 8.23 -23.62
N SER A 2 63.58 8.77 -22.65
CA SER A 2 62.75 8.04 -21.70
C SER A 2 61.28 8.34 -21.97
N HIS A 3 60.49 7.32 -22.31
CA HIS A 3 59.03 7.39 -22.25
C HIS A 3 58.49 6.04 -21.76
N PHE A 4 58.21 5.96 -20.46
CA PHE A 4 57.35 4.91 -19.91
C PHE A 4 56.07 5.55 -19.39
N ARG A 5 54.96 4.97 -19.82
CA ARG A 5 53.59 5.47 -19.77
C ARG A 5 53.02 5.35 -18.36
N SER A 6 52.43 6.43 -17.85
CA SER A 6 51.59 6.42 -16.67
C SER A 6 50.26 5.73 -16.98
N PHE A 7 50.03 4.58 -16.36
CA PHE A 7 48.71 3.96 -16.28
C PHE A 7 48.00 4.48 -15.02
N ALA A 8 46.92 5.24 -15.22
CA ALA A 8 45.96 5.55 -14.18
C ALA A 8 45.05 4.33 -13.98
N LEU A 9 45.10 3.72 -12.80
CA LEU A 9 44.13 2.72 -12.37
C LEU A 9 43.09 3.39 -11.47
N ILE A 10 41.89 3.45 -12.04
CA ILE A 10 40.61 3.69 -11.40
C ILE A 10 40.27 2.44 -10.57
N ALA A 11 39.79 2.60 -9.33
CA ALA A 11 38.50 2.05 -8.86
C ALA A 11 38.42 1.85 -7.34
N LEU A 12 37.16 1.95 -6.87
CA LEU A 12 36.56 1.17 -5.76
C LEU A 12 36.97 1.60 -4.33
N TRP A 13 36.10 1.98 -3.39
CA TRP A 13 34.67 1.75 -3.17
C TRP A 13 34.04 2.96 -2.47
N LEU A 14 32.92 3.46 -3.00
CA LEU A 14 32.01 4.30 -2.23
C LEU A 14 31.32 3.40 -1.20
N ALA A 15 31.67 3.58 0.07
CA ALA A 15 30.91 3.04 1.18
C ALA A 15 29.54 3.73 1.19
N ALA A 16 28.54 3.09 0.58
CA ALA A 16 27.15 3.49 0.74
C ALA A 16 26.79 3.30 2.22
N PRO A 17 26.34 4.35 2.94
CA PRO A 17 25.72 4.14 4.23
C PRO A 17 24.46 3.32 3.99
N ALA A 18 24.50 2.05 4.38
CA ALA A 18 23.32 1.21 4.49
C ALA A 18 22.42 1.87 5.54
N PHE A 19 21.46 2.68 5.08
CA PHE A 19 20.34 3.15 5.89
C PHE A 19 19.59 1.91 6.39
N SER A 20 19.94 1.45 7.59
CA SER A 20 19.20 0.46 8.34
C SER A 20 17.90 1.08 8.87
N CYS A 21 16.97 1.42 7.97
CA CYS A 21 15.57 1.73 8.28
C CYS A 21 14.78 0.41 8.50
N GLY A 22 15.26 -0.47 9.40
CA GLY A 22 14.76 -1.84 9.49
C GLY A 22 14.05 -2.23 10.79
N ALA A 23 14.01 -1.38 11.82
CA ALA A 23 13.68 -1.86 13.18
C ALA A 23 12.41 -1.29 13.82
N PHE A 24 11.62 -0.45 13.14
CA PHE A 24 10.40 0.14 13.75
C PHE A 24 9.08 -0.57 13.41
N ALA A 25 9.11 -1.67 12.64
CA ALA A 25 7.90 -2.21 11.99
C ALA A 25 7.33 -3.53 12.56
N GLN A 26 7.94 -4.14 13.59
CA GLN A 26 7.71 -5.59 13.78
C GLN A 26 6.64 -6.00 14.80
N ASN A 27 6.27 -5.19 15.80
CA ASN A 27 5.46 -5.71 16.90
C ASN A 27 3.93 -5.67 16.66
N TYR A 28 3.42 -4.74 15.84
CA TYR A 28 1.98 -4.61 15.58
C TYR A 28 1.45 -5.57 14.51
N ARG A 29 2.31 -6.13 13.65
CA ARG A 29 1.92 -7.00 12.53
C ARG A 29 1.57 -8.44 12.93
N ALA A 30 1.87 -8.87 14.15
CA ALA A 30 1.61 -10.25 14.58
C ALA A 30 0.11 -10.64 14.50
N LYS A 31 -0.79 -9.65 14.55
CA LYS A 31 -2.25 -9.83 14.44
C LYS A 31 -2.81 -9.48 13.07
N TRP A 32 -1.96 -9.14 12.11
CA TRP A 32 -2.37 -8.69 10.78
C TRP A 32 -2.32 -9.85 9.79
N PRO A 33 -3.06 -9.75 8.67
CA PRO A 33 -2.98 -10.74 7.61
C PRO A 33 -1.53 -10.91 7.15
N SER A 34 -1.17 -12.12 6.75
CA SER A 34 0.11 -12.32 6.08
C SER A 34 0.12 -11.58 4.75
N GLU A 35 1.29 -11.14 4.31
CA GLU A 35 1.46 -10.50 3.01
C GLU A 35 0.94 -11.37 1.87
N ALA A 36 1.13 -12.69 1.97
CA ALA A 36 0.59 -13.67 1.03
C ALA A 36 -0.95 -13.67 0.93
N LYS A 37 -1.66 -13.51 2.06
CA LYS A 37 -3.13 -13.37 2.05
C LYS A 37 -3.55 -12.10 1.32
N VAL A 38 -2.85 -10.99 1.55
CA VAL A 38 -3.12 -9.69 0.90
C VAL A 38 -2.86 -9.78 -0.60
N ASP A 39 -1.74 -10.38 -1.01
CA ASP A 39 -1.38 -10.56 -2.41
C ASP A 39 -2.38 -11.46 -3.15
N ALA A 40 -2.83 -12.55 -2.51
CA ALA A 40 -3.87 -13.41 -3.08
C ALA A 40 -5.20 -12.66 -3.29
N ALA A 41 -5.61 -11.82 -2.34
CA ALA A 41 -6.81 -11.00 -2.47
C ALA A 41 -6.66 -9.93 -3.58
N LEU A 42 -5.46 -9.35 -3.73
CA LEU A 42 -5.16 -8.40 -4.80
C LEU A 42 -5.17 -9.05 -6.19
N GLU A 43 -4.63 -10.27 -6.32
CA GLU A 43 -4.63 -11.01 -7.58
C GLU A 43 -6.05 -11.42 -7.97
N TYR A 44 -6.87 -11.84 -7.00
CA TYR A 44 -8.28 -12.14 -7.25
C TYR A 44 -9.05 -10.93 -7.82
N LEU A 45 -8.81 -9.73 -7.28
CA LEU A 45 -9.48 -8.51 -7.76
C LEU A 45 -8.85 -7.93 -9.03
N LYS A 46 -7.73 -8.46 -9.52
CA LYS A 46 -6.96 -7.87 -10.62
C LYS A 46 -7.68 -7.94 -11.96
N ASP A 47 -8.37 -9.03 -12.26
CA ASP A 47 -9.01 -9.21 -13.57
C ASP A 47 -10.19 -8.23 -13.76
N SER A 48 -10.89 -7.90 -12.68
CA SER A 48 -12.07 -7.02 -12.73
C SER A 48 -11.79 -5.58 -12.30
N TYR A 49 -10.77 -5.34 -11.46
CA TYR A 49 -10.48 -4.04 -10.84
C TYR A 49 -8.98 -3.68 -10.89
N GLY A 50 -8.23 -4.26 -11.83
CA GLY A 50 -6.79 -4.06 -11.96
C GLY A 50 -6.39 -2.64 -12.33
N ASP A 51 -7.27 -1.93 -13.02
CA ASP A 51 -7.13 -0.55 -13.48
C ASP A 51 -7.45 0.50 -12.41
N VAL A 52 -8.05 0.10 -11.29
CA VAL A 52 -8.35 0.99 -10.16
C VAL A 52 -7.05 1.61 -9.64
N PRO A 53 -6.87 2.94 -9.77
CA PRO A 53 -5.62 3.57 -9.38
C PRO A 53 -5.58 3.77 -7.86
N LEU A 54 -4.38 3.60 -7.29
CA LEU A 54 -4.12 4.05 -5.92
C LEU A 54 -4.07 5.58 -5.92
N ARG A 55 -4.97 6.24 -5.18
CA ARG A 55 -5.03 7.73 -5.10
C ARG A 55 -3.93 8.35 -4.23
N ILE A 56 -2.99 7.56 -3.73
CA ILE A 56 -1.87 8.02 -2.89
C ILE A 56 -0.69 8.36 -3.80
N ASN A 57 -0.17 9.58 -3.70
CA ASN A 57 1.04 9.97 -4.42
C ASN A 57 2.27 9.81 -3.53
N CYS A 58 2.89 8.63 -3.54
CA CYS A 58 4.09 8.40 -2.71
C CYS A 58 5.33 9.20 -3.12
N LYS A 59 5.32 9.88 -4.28
CA LYS A 59 6.39 10.83 -4.65
C LYS A 59 6.23 12.18 -3.95
N ALA A 60 5.00 12.54 -3.58
CA ALA A 60 4.67 13.80 -2.91
C ALA A 60 3.48 13.56 -1.95
N PRO A 61 3.69 12.85 -0.83
CA PRO A 61 2.61 12.48 0.08
C PRO A 61 2.00 13.71 0.73
N ASN A 62 0.67 13.79 0.72
CA ASN A 62 -0.09 14.92 1.25
C ASN A 62 -0.66 14.62 2.64
N GLY A 63 0.17 14.83 3.66
CA GLY A 63 -0.20 14.68 5.07
C GLY A 63 0.38 13.43 5.73
N LYS A 64 0.20 13.35 7.06
CA LYS A 64 0.85 12.32 7.90
C LYS A 64 0.46 10.89 7.51
N ALA A 65 -0.82 10.66 7.22
CA ALA A 65 -1.31 9.34 6.84
C ALA A 65 -0.64 8.83 5.55
N GLU A 66 -0.54 9.66 4.52
CA GLU A 66 0.12 9.28 3.25
C GLU A 66 1.62 9.04 3.46
N ILE A 67 2.29 9.84 4.30
CA ILE A 67 3.70 9.62 4.65
C ILE A 67 3.88 8.25 5.29
N ILE A 68 3.03 7.89 6.26
CA ILE A 68 3.09 6.59 6.94
C ILE A 68 2.81 5.45 5.96
N ILE A 69 1.79 5.57 5.11
CA ILE A 69 1.46 4.55 4.11
C ILE A 69 2.62 4.36 3.13
N CYS A 70 3.17 5.44 2.60
CA CYS A 70 4.25 5.39 1.61
C CYS A 70 5.59 4.93 2.19
N ALA A 71 5.79 5.02 3.50
CA ALA A 71 6.95 4.48 4.19
C ALA A 71 6.88 2.96 4.41
N ASP A 72 5.71 2.33 4.22
CA ASP A 72 5.48 0.91 4.46
C ASP A 72 4.86 0.21 3.25
N PRO A 73 5.62 -0.63 2.50
CA PRO A 73 5.12 -1.36 1.35
C PRO A 73 3.87 -2.20 1.63
N TYR A 74 3.74 -2.73 2.85
CA TYR A 74 2.57 -3.50 3.26
C TYR A 74 1.32 -2.61 3.36
N LEU A 75 1.45 -1.40 3.89
CA LEU A 75 0.34 -0.44 3.93
C LEU A 75 -0.04 0.05 2.53
N VAL A 76 0.91 0.17 1.61
CA VAL A 76 0.62 0.47 0.19
C VAL A 76 -0.24 -0.63 -0.43
N LYS A 77 0.12 -1.91 -0.21
CA LYS A 77 -0.67 -3.06 -0.68
C LYS A 77 -2.07 -3.06 -0.07
N LEU A 78 -2.20 -2.82 1.23
CA LEU A 78 -3.50 -2.72 1.88
C LEU A 78 -4.33 -1.57 1.32
N ALA A 79 -3.73 -0.39 1.09
CA ALA A 79 -4.41 0.75 0.51
C ALA A 79 -4.97 0.43 -0.88
N LEU A 80 -4.18 -0.24 -1.72
CA LEU A 80 -4.63 -0.70 -3.04
C LEU A 80 -5.75 -1.73 -2.93
N LEU A 81 -5.62 -2.68 -2.00
CA LEU A 81 -6.63 -3.70 -1.78
C LEU A 81 -7.96 -3.08 -1.33
N THR A 82 -7.92 -2.16 -0.36
CA THR A 82 -9.12 -1.46 0.12
C THR A 82 -9.75 -0.64 -1.02
N ALA A 83 -8.94 0.07 -1.83
CA ALA A 83 -9.46 0.80 -2.98
C ALA A 83 -10.22 -0.13 -3.95
N ARG A 84 -9.60 -1.25 -4.38
CA ARG A 84 -10.25 -2.23 -5.28
C ARG A 84 -11.51 -2.84 -4.66
N ALA A 85 -11.44 -3.22 -3.38
CA ALA A 85 -12.58 -3.77 -2.66
C ALA A 85 -13.75 -2.78 -2.59
N SER A 86 -13.47 -1.49 -2.33
CA SER A 86 -14.53 -0.47 -2.29
C SER A 86 -15.16 -0.20 -3.66
N PHE A 87 -14.41 -0.31 -4.76
CA PHE A 87 -14.98 -0.33 -6.12
C PHE A 87 -15.89 -1.56 -6.32
N TYR A 88 -15.42 -2.76 -5.97
CA TYR A 88 -16.23 -3.98 -6.01
C TYR A 88 -17.53 -3.86 -5.21
N GLY A 89 -17.42 -3.34 -3.97
CA GLY A 89 -18.57 -3.10 -3.10
C GLY A 89 -19.54 -2.10 -3.71
N THR A 90 -19.04 -1.04 -4.35
CA THR A 90 -19.88 -0.05 -5.05
C THR A 90 -20.58 -0.67 -6.26
N GLU A 91 -19.90 -1.45 -7.10
CA GLU A 91 -20.53 -2.10 -8.26
C GLU A 91 -21.60 -3.11 -7.86
N ASN A 92 -21.32 -3.94 -6.86
CA ASN A 92 -22.30 -4.92 -6.38
C ASN A 92 -23.46 -4.26 -5.60
N ALA A 93 -23.19 -3.19 -4.85
CA ALA A 93 -24.23 -2.41 -4.17
C ALA A 93 -25.08 -1.60 -5.15
N THR A 94 -24.52 -1.11 -6.26
CA THR A 94 -25.28 -0.38 -7.30
C THR A 94 -26.18 -1.29 -8.13
N ARG A 95 -25.82 -2.57 -8.32
CA ARG A 95 -26.76 -3.60 -8.80
C ARG A 95 -27.94 -3.79 -7.83
N GLN A 96 -27.75 -3.54 -6.53
CA GLN A 96 -28.82 -3.62 -5.51
C GLN A 96 -29.55 -2.30 -5.25
N ARG A 97 -28.98 -1.12 -5.54
CA ARG A 97 -29.55 0.19 -5.19
C ARG A 97 -29.18 1.29 -6.18
N LEU A 98 -30.06 1.52 -7.14
CA LEU A 98 -30.05 2.61 -8.13
C LEU A 98 -30.12 4.06 -7.57
N ASN A 99 -29.81 4.39 -6.30
CA ASN A 99 -30.03 5.79 -5.87
C ASN A 99 -29.25 6.44 -4.73
N ARG A 100 -28.15 5.90 -4.17
CA ARG A 100 -27.38 6.68 -3.17
C ARG A 100 -25.89 6.32 -3.15
N ARG A 101 -25.04 7.33 -3.46
CA ARG A 101 -23.62 7.47 -3.06
C ARG A 101 -22.58 6.70 -3.89
N SER A 102 -22.35 7.14 -5.13
CA SER A 102 -21.13 6.84 -5.91
C SER A 102 -19.93 7.74 -5.56
N LYS A 103 -19.98 8.51 -4.46
CA LYS A 103 -18.97 9.54 -4.14
C LYS A 103 -17.91 9.11 -3.11
N ASP A 104 -18.12 8.03 -2.37
CA ASP A 104 -17.24 7.61 -1.28
C ASP A 104 -16.50 6.31 -1.62
N VAL A 105 -15.94 6.24 -2.83
CA VAL A 105 -15.39 5.00 -3.40
C VAL A 105 -14.13 4.51 -2.69
N TRP A 106 -13.43 5.36 -1.93
CA TRP A 106 -12.34 5.04 -0.98
C TRP A 106 -11.54 6.34 -0.72
N SER A 107 -11.05 6.53 0.51
CA SER A 107 -10.22 7.69 0.86
C SER A 107 -9.16 7.34 1.90
N VAL A 108 -8.02 8.05 1.79
CA VAL A 108 -6.95 7.98 2.79
C VAL A 108 -7.48 8.54 4.12
N PRO A 109 -7.30 7.84 5.25
CA PRO A 109 -7.74 8.31 6.56
C PRO A 109 -6.83 9.43 7.07
N LYS A 110 -7.11 10.67 6.66
CA LYS A 110 -6.27 11.85 6.93
C LYS A 110 -6.12 12.17 8.43
N GLU A 111 -7.08 11.75 9.23
CA GLU A 111 -7.10 11.86 10.68
C GLU A 111 -6.14 10.90 11.38
N CYS A 112 -5.71 9.82 10.70
CA CYS A 112 -4.80 8.86 11.29
C CYS A 112 -3.36 9.39 11.34
N SER A 113 -2.73 9.21 12.50
CA SER A 113 -1.33 9.57 12.76
C SER A 113 -0.46 8.40 13.16
N THR A 114 -1.02 7.18 13.21
CA THR A 114 -0.32 5.95 13.59
C THR A 114 -0.59 4.84 12.58
N VAL A 115 0.36 3.90 12.48
CA VAL A 115 0.27 2.72 11.62
C VAL A 115 -0.95 1.85 11.97
N GLU A 116 -1.26 1.69 13.26
CA GLU A 116 -2.41 0.93 13.73
C GLU A 116 -3.76 1.58 13.38
N CYS A 117 -3.86 2.91 13.49
CA CYS A 117 -5.06 3.65 13.07
C CYS A 117 -5.31 3.45 11.57
N ILE A 118 -4.27 3.58 10.74
CA ILE A 118 -4.36 3.41 9.28
C ILE A 118 -4.84 2.00 8.95
N TYR A 119 -4.23 0.98 9.55
CA TYR A 119 -4.64 -0.42 9.38
C TYR A 119 -6.10 -0.64 9.78
N THR A 120 -6.50 -0.15 10.96
CA THR A 120 -7.87 -0.31 11.47
C THR A 120 -8.89 0.37 10.55
N SER A 121 -8.55 1.54 10.01
CA SER A 121 -9.36 2.24 9.03
C SER A 121 -9.47 1.46 7.71
N PHE A 122 -8.38 0.90 7.19
CA PHE A 122 -8.40 0.05 6.00
C PHE A 122 -9.23 -1.21 6.20
N LYS A 123 -9.05 -1.90 7.34
CA LYS A 123 -9.88 -3.06 7.71
C LYS A 123 -11.36 -2.69 7.72
N ARG A 124 -11.74 -1.61 8.42
CA ARG A 124 -13.14 -1.15 8.49
C ARG A 124 -13.72 -0.83 7.12
N GLN A 125 -12.96 -0.13 6.28
CA GLN A 125 -13.41 0.20 4.92
C GLN A 125 -13.58 -1.05 4.05
N PHE A 126 -12.68 -2.03 4.19
CA PHE A 126 -12.79 -3.31 3.50
C PHE A 126 -14.01 -4.12 3.98
N ASP A 127 -14.22 -4.21 5.29
CA ASP A 127 -15.37 -4.90 5.89
C ASP A 127 -16.70 -4.28 5.39
N VAL A 128 -16.76 -2.94 5.28
CA VAL A 128 -17.93 -2.22 4.74
C VAL A 128 -18.13 -2.48 3.25
N ALA A 129 -17.06 -2.66 2.48
CA ALA A 129 -17.15 -2.95 1.06
C ALA A 129 -17.78 -4.32 0.77
N GLY A 130 -17.84 -5.22 1.77
CA GLY A 130 -18.51 -6.50 1.62
C GLY A 130 -17.85 -7.40 0.59
N ALA A 131 -16.51 -7.37 0.49
CA ALA A 131 -15.75 -8.20 -0.43
C ALA A 131 -15.83 -9.72 -0.16
N GLY A 132 -16.63 -10.14 0.83
CA GLY A 132 -17.04 -11.54 1.01
C GLY A 132 -15.87 -12.45 1.42
N PRO A 133 -15.77 -13.68 0.87
CA PRO A 133 -14.82 -14.72 1.31
C PRO A 133 -13.34 -14.35 1.08
N TRP A 134 -13.07 -13.19 0.47
CA TRP A 134 -11.75 -12.68 0.15
C TRP A 134 -11.22 -11.70 1.18
N ASN A 135 -11.86 -11.63 2.36
CA ASN A 135 -11.44 -10.80 3.47
C ASN A 135 -10.13 -11.32 4.07
N PRO A 136 -8.96 -10.68 3.82
CA PRO A 136 -7.73 -11.16 4.41
C PRO A 136 -7.68 -10.91 5.91
N PHE A 137 -8.56 -10.03 6.43
CA PHE A 137 -8.64 -9.60 7.82
C PHE A 137 -9.40 -10.58 8.74
N GLU A 138 -9.88 -11.70 8.19
CA GLU A 138 -10.48 -12.83 8.91
C GLU A 138 -9.48 -14.00 9.13
#